data_AF-A0A6I7PNY4-F1
#
_entry.id   AF-A0A6I7PNY4-F1
#
_cell.length_a   1.000
_cell.length_b   1.000
_cell.length_c   1.000
_cell.angle_alpha   90.00
_cell.angle_beta   90.00
_cell.angle_gamma   90.00
#
_symmetry.space_group_name_H-M   'P 1'
#
loop_
_entity.id
_entity.type
_entity.pdbx_description
1 polymer ?
#
loop_
_entity_poly.entity_id
_entity_poly.type
_entity_poly.pdbx_seq_one_letter_code
_entity_poly.pdbx_strand_id
1 'polypeptide(L)'
;MLRWVNLLALVALGTVWAGLLVVGGYALASYGWFASGASARAGLAGGLTAIAAGQFVFLVVVGDRLFPGASRVSVMVAELGFGSLFVIGAAMTAMSLVFGATS
;
A
#
# COMPACT_ATOMS: atom_id res chain seq x y z
N MET A 1 -0.31 -31.43 -6.87
CA MET A 1 -0.26 -30.41 -7.94
C MET A 1 -1.16 -29.20 -7.64
N LEU A 2 -2.43 -29.38 -7.26
CA LEU A 2 -3.37 -28.27 -7.00
C LEU A 2 -2.85 -27.19 -6.00
N ARG A 3 -2.19 -27.61 -4.92
CA ARG A 3 -1.64 -26.68 -3.90
C ARG A 3 -0.57 -25.75 -4.47
N TRP A 4 0.30 -26.26 -5.34
CA TRP A 4 1.35 -25.47 -5.98
C TRP A 4 0.79 -24.46 -6.97
N VAL A 5 -0.20 -24.88 -7.78
CA VAL A 5 -0.89 -23.99 -8.72
C VAL A 5 -1.62 -22.86 -7.99
N ASN A 6 -2.33 -23.17 -6.89
CA ASN A 6 -3.00 -22.15 -6.08
C ASN A 6 -2.02 -21.17 -5.43
N LEU A 7 -0.85 -21.64 -4.97
CA LEU A 7 0.17 -20.77 -4.39
C LEU A 7 0.76 -19.82 -5.44
N LEU A 8 1.07 -20.32 -6.63
CA LEU A 8 1.58 -19.49 -7.73
C LEU A 8 0.53 -18.47 -8.19
N ALA A 9 -0.74 -18.85 -8.25
CA ALA A 9 -1.83 -17.94 -8.57
C ALA A 9 -1.97 -16.82 -7.53
N LEU A 10 -1.90 -17.15 -6.24
CA LEU A 10 -1.94 -16.16 -5.15
C LEU A 10 -0.74 -15.21 -5.20
N VAL A 11 0.45 -15.73 -5.47
CA VAL A 11 1.65 -14.90 -5.61
C VAL A 11 1.51 -13.97 -6.80
N ALA A 12 1.12 -14.48 -7.98
CA ALA A 12 0.96 -13.68 -9.19
C ALA A 12 -0.10 -12.58 -9.01
N LEU A 13 -1.28 -12.94 -8.51
CA LEU A 13 -2.36 -11.98 -8.24
C LEU A 13 -1.96 -10.98 -7.16
N GLY A 14 -1.29 -11.42 -6.10
CA GLY A 14 -0.78 -10.57 -5.03
C GLY A 14 0.24 -9.56 -5.54
N THR A 15 1.17 -9.98 -6.41
CA THR A 15 2.15 -9.10 -7.04
C THR A 15 1.50 -8.09 -7.97
N VAL A 16 0.55 -8.53 -8.82
CA VAL A 16 -0.18 -7.62 -9.71
C VAL A 16 -0.95 -6.58 -8.90
N TRP A 17 -1.67 -7.01 -7.86
CA TRP A 17 -2.44 -6.11 -7.01
C TRP A 17 -1.56 -5.12 -6.25
N ALA A 18 -0.47 -5.59 -5.65
CA ALA A 18 0.51 -4.73 -4.99
C ALA A 18 1.11 -3.71 -5.96
N GLY A 19 1.47 -4.13 -7.18
CA GLY A 19 1.99 -3.26 -8.22
C GLY A 19 0.99 -2.17 -8.63
N LEU A 20 -0.28 -2.53 -8.81
CA LEU A 20 -1.33 -1.55 -9.11
C LEU A 20 -1.51 -0.51 -8.00
N LEU A 21 -1.46 -0.93 -6.73
CA LEU A 21 -1.54 -0.01 -5.59
C LEU A 21 -0.35 0.94 -5.53
N VAL A 22 0.86 0.45 -5.79
CA VAL A 22 2.08 1.29 -5.80
C VAL A 22 2.07 2.27 -6.97
N VAL A 23 1.80 1.81 -8.20
CA VAL A 23 1.79 2.66 -9.39
C VAL A 23 0.64 3.67 -9.34
N GLY A 24 -0.57 3.21 -8.97
CA GLY A 24 -1.73 4.07 -8.80
C GLY A 24 -1.53 5.09 -7.67
N GLY A 25 -0.95 4.65 -6.55
CA GLY A 25 -0.59 5.53 -5.44
C GLY A 25 0.44 6.58 -5.81
N TYR A 26 1.47 6.21 -6.57
CA TYR A 26 2.46 7.15 -7.09
C TYR A 26 1.83 8.18 -8.04
N ALA A 27 0.96 7.73 -8.95
CA ALA A 27 0.25 8.64 -9.84
C ALA A 27 -0.60 9.63 -9.04
N LEU A 28 -1.38 9.16 -8.06
CA LEU A 28 -2.23 10.00 -7.21
C LEU A 28 -1.40 10.97 -6.36
N ALA A 29 -0.28 10.52 -5.79
CA ALA A 29 0.63 11.39 -5.05
C ALA A 29 1.25 12.46 -5.94
N SER A 30 1.63 12.11 -7.17
CA SER A 30 2.16 13.04 -8.17
C SER A 30 1.11 14.10 -8.56
N TYR A 31 -0.14 13.69 -8.80
CA TYR A 31 -1.24 14.64 -9.02
C TYR A 31 -1.45 15.56 -7.82
N GLY A 32 -1.39 15.02 -6.59
CA GLY A 32 -1.48 15.80 -5.35
C GLY A 32 -0.35 16.81 -5.19
N TRP A 33 0.85 16.51 -5.70
CA TRP A 33 2.02 17.40 -5.65
C TRP A 33 1.86 18.64 -6.55
N PHE A 34 1.21 18.48 -7.70
CA PHE A 34 0.99 19.58 -8.65
C PHE A 34 -0.33 20.33 -8.42
N ALA A 35 -1.25 19.78 -7.64
CA ALA A 35 -2.50 20.42 -7.26
C ALA A 35 -2.32 21.44 -6.12
N SER A 36 -3.30 22.32 -5.94
CA SER A 36 -3.35 23.28 -4.82
C SER A 36 -4.62 23.09 -3.98
N GLY A 37 -4.59 23.53 -2.72
CA GLY A 37 -5.73 23.45 -1.81
C GLY A 37 -5.91 22.08 -1.15
N ALA A 38 -7.11 21.82 -0.63
CA ALA A 38 -7.44 20.59 0.11
C ALA A 38 -7.30 19.31 -0.74
N SER A 39 -7.59 19.39 -2.04
CA SER A 39 -7.45 18.28 -3.00
C SER A 39 -5.99 17.84 -3.17
N ALA A 40 -5.02 18.76 -3.05
CA ALA A 40 -3.59 18.45 -3.10
C ALA A 40 -3.15 17.58 -1.92
N ARG A 41 -3.57 17.96 -0.70
CA ARG A 41 -3.25 17.22 0.53
C ARG A 41 -3.91 15.85 0.56
N ALA A 42 -5.17 15.76 0.15
CA ALA A 42 -5.89 14.49 0.05
C ALA A 42 -5.29 13.56 -1.01
N GLY A 43 -4.89 14.09 -2.17
CA GLY A 43 -4.21 13.32 -3.23
C GLY A 43 -2.85 12.81 -2.77
N LEU A 44 -2.05 13.64 -2.11
CA LEU A 44 -0.74 13.26 -1.62
C LEU A 44 -0.82 12.23 -0.48
N ALA A 45 -1.69 12.45 0.50
CA ALA A 45 -1.94 11.48 1.59
C ALA A 45 -2.51 10.16 1.06
N GLY A 46 -3.52 10.21 0.18
CA GLY A 46 -4.13 9.03 -0.42
C GLY A 46 -3.16 8.24 -1.28
N GLY A 47 -2.30 8.93 -2.04
CA GLY A 47 -1.27 8.31 -2.87
C GLY A 47 -0.21 7.58 -2.03
N LEU A 48 0.32 8.23 -0.99
CA LEU A 48 1.27 7.60 -0.06
C LEU A 48 0.65 6.41 0.68
N THR A 49 -0.63 6.52 1.05
CA THR A 49 -1.40 5.44 1.68
C THR A 49 -1.52 4.23 0.75
N ALA A 50 -1.84 4.46 -0.53
CA ALA A 50 -1.94 3.40 -1.52
C ALA A 50 -0.58 2.71 -1.77
N ILE A 51 0.52 3.47 -1.78
CA ILE A 51 1.88 2.90 -1.87
C ILE A 51 2.17 1.99 -0.66
N ALA A 52 1.92 2.46 0.56
CA ALA A 52 2.12 1.68 1.78
C ALA A 52 1.24 0.42 1.79
N ALA A 53 -0.02 0.51 1.32
CA ALA A 53 -0.92 -0.62 1.17
C ALA A 53 -0.37 -1.65 0.18
N GLY A 54 0.15 -1.22 -0.97
CA GLY A 54 0.75 -2.10 -1.96
C GLY A 54 1.97 -2.84 -1.42
N GLN A 55 2.85 -2.13 -0.70
CA GLN A 55 4.02 -2.74 -0.03
C GLN A 55 3.60 -3.75 1.05
N PHE A 56 2.57 -3.43 1.84
CA PHE A 56 2.04 -4.35 2.85
C PHE A 56 1.46 -5.63 2.21
N VAL A 57 0.63 -5.49 1.17
CA VAL A 57 0.08 -6.65 0.43
C VAL A 57 1.21 -7.51 -0.12
N PHE A 58 2.24 -6.89 -0.71
CA PHE A 58 3.38 -7.62 -1.23
C PHE A 58 4.09 -8.42 -0.13
N LEU A 59 4.35 -7.82 1.04
CA LEU A 59 5.02 -8.51 2.14
C LEU A 59 4.21 -9.71 2.64
N VAL A 60 2.91 -9.54 2.88
CA VAL A 60 2.04 -10.58 3.44
C VAL A 60 1.72 -11.70 2.44
N VAL A 61 1.47 -11.34 1.17
CA VAL A 61 1.02 -12.31 0.15
C VAL A 61 2.19 -12.93 -0.59
N VAL A 62 3.30 -12.21 -0.75
CA VAL A 62 4.39 -12.60 -1.64
C VAL A 62 5.71 -12.78 -0.88
N GLY A 63 6.01 -11.90 0.08
CA GLY A 63 7.29 -11.87 0.81
C GLY A 63 7.67 -13.20 1.44
N ASP A 64 6.78 -13.78 2.24
CA ASP A 64 7.01 -15.08 2.91
C ASP A 64 7.24 -16.24 1.92
N ARG A 65 6.67 -16.15 0.71
CA ARG A 65 6.71 -17.22 -0.30
C ARG A 65 7.95 -17.12 -1.18
N LEU A 66 8.43 -15.91 -1.46
CA LEU A 66 9.66 -15.68 -2.24
C LEU A 66 10.93 -15.74 -1.39
N PHE A 67 10.83 -15.48 -0.08
CA PHE A 67 11.98 -15.41 0.82
C PHE A 67 11.83 -16.37 2.02
N PRO A 68 11.80 -17.71 1.79
CA PRO A 68 11.57 -18.69 2.85
C PRO A 68 12.68 -18.75 3.93
N GLY A 69 13.86 -18.18 3.65
CA GLY A 69 14.98 -18.09 4.59
C GLY A 69 15.08 -16.75 5.33
N ALA A 70 14.16 -15.80 5.09
CA ALA A 70 14.20 -14.51 5.77
C ALA A 70 13.87 -14.64 7.27
N SER A 71 14.52 -13.84 8.10
CA SER A 71 14.20 -13.77 9.53
C SER A 71 12.74 -13.36 9.74
N ARG A 72 11.97 -14.18 10.45
CA ARG A 72 10.55 -13.90 10.72
C ARG A 72 10.36 -12.59 11.49
N VAL A 73 11.30 -12.25 12.37
CA VAL A 73 11.28 -10.99 13.12
C VAL A 73 11.39 -9.80 12.17
N SER A 74 12.31 -9.85 11.19
CA SER A 74 12.49 -8.77 10.21
C SER A 74 11.27 -8.62 9.30
N VAL A 75 10.67 -9.72 8.85
CA VAL A 75 9.44 -9.69 8.06
C VAL A 75 8.29 -9.09 8.87
N MET A 76 8.11 -9.54 10.12
CA MET A 76 7.05 -9.02 11.00
C MET A 76 7.21 -7.53 11.29
N VAL A 77 8.43 -7.05 11.50
CA VAL A 77 8.70 -5.61 11.67
C VAL A 77 8.31 -4.82 10.41
N ALA A 78 8.62 -5.35 9.22
CA ALA A 78 8.23 -4.72 7.96
C ALA A 78 6.70 -4.72 7.76
N GLU A 79 6.03 -5.85 8.02
CA GLU A 79 4.57 -5.96 7.96
C GLU A 79 3.89 -4.94 8.89
N LEU A 80 4.35 -4.85 10.15
CA LEU A 80 3.82 -3.87 11.11
C LEU A 80 4.15 -2.42 10.70
N GLY A 81 5.34 -2.17 10.17
CA GLY A 81 5.74 -0.86 9.67
C GLY A 81 4.83 -0.37 8.54
N PHE A 82 4.71 -1.15 7.46
CA PHE A 82 3.86 -0.78 6.33
C PHE A 82 2.37 -0.84 6.65
N GLY A 83 1.95 -1.77 7.51
CA GLY A 83 0.57 -1.86 7.98
C GLY A 83 0.17 -0.63 8.82
N SER A 84 1.02 -0.19 9.74
CA SER A 84 0.77 1.03 10.52
C SER A 84 0.79 2.28 9.66
N LEU A 85 1.74 2.40 8.72
CA LEU A 85 1.78 3.49 7.74
C LEU A 85 0.51 3.55 6.89
N PHE A 86 -0.01 2.41 6.46
CA PHE A 86 -1.28 2.32 5.75
C PHE A 86 -2.45 2.84 6.61
N VAL A 87 -2.56 2.38 7.87
CA VAL A 87 -3.65 2.81 8.77
C VAL A 87 -3.59 4.31 9.06
N ILE A 88 -2.39 4.83 9.37
CA ILE A 88 -2.18 6.26 9.63
C ILE A 88 -2.49 7.08 8.38
N GLY A 89 -1.98 6.67 7.22
CA GLY A 89 -2.23 7.33 5.95
C GLY A 89 -3.72 7.33 5.59
N ALA A 90 -4.43 6.22 5.81
CA ALA A 90 -5.87 6.13 5.56
C ALA A 90 -6.65 7.10 6.46
N ALA A 91 -6.28 7.18 7.76
CA ALA A 91 -6.88 8.14 8.68
C ALA A 91 -6.60 9.59 8.25
N MET A 92 -5.36 9.92 7.86
CA MET A 92 -5.00 11.26 7.38
C MET A 92 -5.73 11.62 6.08
N THR A 93 -5.88 10.66 5.17
CA THR A 93 -6.62 10.85 3.92
C THR A 93 -8.09 11.11 4.21
N ALA A 94 -8.72 10.31 5.08
CA ALA A 94 -10.11 10.52 5.50
C ALA A 94 -10.31 11.88 6.17
N MET A 95 -9.42 12.27 7.10
CA MET A 95 -9.47 13.60 7.72
C MET A 95 -9.32 14.72 6.69
N SER A 96 -8.40 14.58 5.74
CA SER A 96 -8.19 15.57 4.68
C SER A 96 -9.41 15.73 3.77
N LEU A 97 -10.16 14.65 3.52
CA LEU A 97 -11.41 14.69 2.76
C LEU A 97 -12.53 15.34 3.58
N VAL A 98 -12.68 15.01 4.86
CA VAL A 98 -13.74 15.56 5.72
C VAL A 98 -13.53 17.05 5.99
N PHE A 99 -12.33 17.46 6.42
CA PHE A 99 -12.04 18.85 6.78
C PHE A 99 -11.67 19.72 5.58
N GLY A 100 -11.21 19.11 4.48
CA GLY A 100 -10.93 19.80 3.24
C GLY A 100 -12.18 20.14 2.41
N ALA A 101 -13.29 19.43 2.61
CA ALA A 101 -14.57 19.75 1.99
C ALA A 101 -15.31 20.93 2.67
N THR A 102 -14.88 21.33 3.87
CA THR A 102 -15.50 22.37 4.69
C THR A 102 -14.83 23.73 4.62
N SER A 103 -13.73 23.88 3.87
CA SER A 103 -12.94 25.12 3.68
C SER A 103 -13.02 25.61 2.25
#